data_AF-A0AA97FB14-F1
#
_entry.id   AF-A0AA97FB14-F1
#
_cell.length_a   1.000
_cell.length_b   1.000
_cell.length_c   1.000
_cell.angle_alpha   90.00
_cell.angle_beta   90.00
_cell.angle_gamma   90.00
#
_symmetry.space_group_name_H-M   'P 1'
#
loop_
_entity.id
_entity.type
_entity.pdbx_description
1 polymer ?
#
loop_
_entity_poly.entity_id
_entity_poly.type
_entity_poly.pdbx_seq_one_letter_code
_entity_poly.pdbx_strand_id
1 'polypeptide(L)'
;MFDFSDKFATIGLAAALAVAVIGNVGQWLHTQRLNSQIATLDRQINDPNTGFVAKLTTCKANTQELQSAIDTQNASTAINAAKEAATLAEATATVAEANTASDKAQERAEGIMAPIGEGDVCSQILTLDERLMESVQ
;
A
#
# COMPACT_ATOMS: atom_id res chain seq x y z
N MET A 1 -89.64 -17.86 43.14
CA MET A 1 -89.36 -16.68 42.28
C MET A 1 -87.86 -16.68 42.07
N PHE A 2 -87.39 -17.10 40.89
CA PHE A 2 -85.97 -17.39 40.65
C PHE A 2 -85.21 -16.09 40.38
N ASP A 3 -84.17 -15.87 41.18
CA ASP A 3 -83.26 -14.73 41.09
C ASP A 3 -82.31 -14.90 39.89
N PHE A 4 -82.81 -14.56 38.70
CA PHE A 4 -82.04 -14.59 37.46
C PHE A 4 -81.13 -13.37 37.32
N SER A 5 -81.48 -12.25 37.95
CA SER A 5 -80.73 -10.98 37.86
C SER A 5 -79.32 -11.10 38.42
N ASP A 6 -79.16 -11.78 39.56
CA ASP A 6 -77.87 -11.93 40.24
C ASP A 6 -76.88 -12.80 39.44
N LYS A 7 -77.39 -13.81 38.72
CA LYS A 7 -76.56 -14.71 37.88
C LYS A 7 -76.04 -14.02 36.62
N PHE A 8 -76.85 -13.17 35.98
CA PHE A 8 -76.39 -12.42 34.80
C PHE A 8 -75.40 -11.31 35.17
N ALA A 9 -75.58 -10.66 36.33
CA ALA A 9 -74.65 -9.65 36.83
C ALA A 9 -73.28 -10.26 37.17
N THR A 10 -73.26 -11.42 37.85
CA THR A 10 -71.99 -12.12 38.19
C THR A 10 -71.27 -12.68 36.97
N ILE A 11 -72.01 -13.22 35.97
CA ILE A 11 -71.40 -13.70 34.72
C ILE A 11 -70.84 -12.54 33.89
N GLY A 12 -71.57 -11.43 33.78
CA GLY A 12 -71.11 -10.23 33.07
C GLY A 12 -69.86 -9.61 33.71
N LEU A 13 -69.81 -9.56 35.05
CA LEU A 13 -68.66 -9.05 35.78
C LEU A 13 -67.43 -9.98 35.64
N ALA A 14 -67.63 -11.29 35.70
CA ALA A 14 -66.55 -12.27 35.53
C ALA A 14 -65.96 -12.22 34.10
N ALA A 15 -66.81 -12.09 33.08
CA ALA A 15 -66.36 -11.96 31.69
C ALA A 15 -65.59 -10.64 31.46
N ALA A 16 -66.06 -9.52 32.01
CA ALA A 16 -65.37 -8.23 31.90
C ALA A 16 -64.00 -8.27 32.61
N LEU A 17 -63.91 -8.89 33.79
CA LEU A 17 -62.66 -9.07 34.52
C LEU A 17 -61.68 -9.97 33.74
N ALA A 18 -62.18 -11.07 33.17
CA ALA A 18 -61.36 -11.97 32.36
C ALA A 18 -60.79 -11.27 31.11
N VAL A 19 -61.60 -10.47 30.41
CA VAL A 19 -61.14 -9.69 29.24
C VAL A 19 -60.10 -8.64 29.65
N ALA A 20 -60.32 -7.93 30.76
CA ALA A 20 -59.36 -6.95 31.27
C ALA A 20 -58.03 -7.59 31.69
N VAL A 21 -58.07 -8.77 32.32
CA VAL A 21 -56.86 -9.52 32.71
C VAL A 21 -56.13 -10.03 31.47
N ILE A 22 -56.83 -10.63 30.50
CA ILE A 22 -56.23 -11.11 29.25
C ILE A 22 -55.57 -9.98 28.46
N GLY A 23 -56.22 -8.81 28.37
CA GLY A 23 -55.65 -7.62 27.72
C GLY A 23 -54.37 -7.13 28.40
N ASN A 24 -54.38 -7.01 29.73
CA ASN A 24 -53.22 -6.58 30.50
C ASN A 24 -52.05 -7.59 30.43
N VAL A 25 -52.34 -8.89 30.49
CA VAL A 25 -51.32 -9.95 30.37
C VAL A 25 -50.73 -9.98 28.96
N GLY A 26 -51.55 -9.84 27.92
CA GLY A 26 -51.09 -9.76 26.53
C GLY A 26 -50.17 -8.56 26.30
N GLN A 27 -50.53 -7.40 26.84
CA GLN A 27 -49.71 -6.18 26.74
C GLN A 27 -48.41 -6.29 27.55
N TRP A 28 -48.44 -6.93 28.72
CA TRP A 28 -47.24 -7.21 29.52
C TRP A 28 -46.27 -8.15 28.79
N LEU A 29 -46.75 -9.27 28.23
CA LEU A 29 -45.93 -10.20 27.45
C LEU A 29 -45.34 -9.52 26.21
N HIS A 30 -46.13 -8.68 25.53
CA HIS A 30 -45.65 -7.96 24.36
C HIS A 30 -44.54 -6.95 24.72
N THR A 31 -44.71 -6.23 25.83
CA THR A 31 -43.72 -5.30 26.38
C THR A 31 -42.44 -6.03 26.82
N GLN A 32 -42.58 -7.18 27.47
CA GLN A 32 -41.44 -8.00 27.88
C GLN A 32 -40.64 -8.50 26.67
N ARG A 33 -41.33 -8.92 25.60
CA ARG A 33 -40.70 -9.32 24.34
C ARG A 33 -39.97 -8.15 23.67
N LEU A 34 -40.57 -6.97 23.61
CA LEU A 34 -39.93 -5.77 23.05
C LEU A 34 -38.68 -5.38 23.86
N ASN A 35 -38.76 -5.40 25.19
CA ASN A 35 -37.62 -5.12 26.06
C ASN A 35 -36.47 -6.13 25.84
N SER A 36 -36.79 -7.41 25.65
CA SER A 36 -35.78 -8.43 25.32
C SER A 36 -35.14 -8.19 23.95
N GLN A 37 -35.93 -7.77 22.95
CA GLN A 37 -35.41 -7.42 21.63
C GLN A 37 -34.52 -6.17 21.68
N ILE A 38 -34.93 -5.13 22.42
CA ILE A 38 -34.14 -3.91 22.64
C ILE A 38 -32.82 -4.26 23.33
N ALA A 39 -32.84 -5.05 24.41
CA ALA A 39 -31.63 -5.46 25.10
C ALA A 39 -30.69 -6.31 24.20
N THR A 40 -31.25 -7.10 23.29
CA THR A 40 -30.47 -7.87 22.32
C THR A 40 -29.83 -6.96 21.28
N LEU A 41 -30.58 -6.00 20.72
CA LEU A 41 -30.05 -5.01 19.77
C LEU A 41 -28.99 -4.13 20.43
N ASP A 42 -29.23 -3.67 21.65
CA ASP A 42 -28.29 -2.86 22.41
C ASP A 42 -26.97 -3.61 22.62
N ARG A 43 -27.03 -4.89 23.01
CA ARG A 43 -25.84 -5.74 23.09
C ARG A 43 -25.16 -5.90 21.72
N GLN A 44 -25.90 -6.13 20.65
CA GLN A 44 -25.30 -6.25 19.31
C GLN A 44 -24.63 -4.97 18.81
N ILE A 45 -25.09 -3.80 19.25
CA ILE A 45 -24.52 -2.50 18.87
C ILE A 45 -23.33 -2.15 19.77
N ASN A 46 -23.53 -2.24 21.08
CA ASN A 46 -22.67 -1.66 22.11
C ASN A 46 -21.77 -2.67 22.82
N ASP A 47 -21.86 -3.98 22.51
CA ASP A 47 -20.91 -4.94 23.05
C ASP A 47 -19.46 -4.51 22.71
N PRO A 48 -18.59 -4.37 23.71
CA PRO A 48 -17.28 -3.74 23.53
C PRO A 48 -16.32 -4.57 22.67
N ASN A 49 -16.58 -5.87 22.49
CA ASN A 49 -15.68 -6.78 21.78
C ASN A 49 -16.22 -7.20 20.42
N THR A 50 -17.54 -7.38 20.31
CA THR A 50 -18.21 -7.99 19.15
C THR A 50 -19.27 -7.09 18.51
N GLY A 51 -19.61 -5.99 19.19
CA GLY A 51 -20.63 -5.05 18.76
C GLY A 51 -20.22 -4.29 17.50
N PHE A 52 -21.22 -3.75 16.81
CA PHE A 52 -20.99 -2.99 15.57
C PHE A 52 -20.09 -1.77 15.79
N VAL A 53 -20.18 -1.09 16.94
CA VAL A 53 -19.33 0.06 17.27
C VAL A 53 -17.86 -0.34 17.40
N ALA A 54 -17.58 -1.44 18.09
CA ALA A 54 -16.23 -1.97 18.24
C ALA A 54 -15.64 -2.36 16.87
N LYS A 55 -16.40 -3.12 16.07
CA LYS A 55 -16.00 -3.51 14.71
C LYS A 55 -15.73 -2.32 13.79
N LEU A 56 -16.56 -1.28 13.86
CA LEU A 56 -16.36 -0.06 13.09
C LEU A 56 -15.07 0.67 13.51
N THR A 57 -14.79 0.70 14.81
CA THR A 57 -13.57 1.32 15.35
C THR A 57 -12.33 0.58 14.88
N THR A 58 -12.33 -0.76 14.96
CA THR A 58 -11.25 -1.59 14.41
C THR A 58 -11.08 -1.39 12.90
N CYS A 59 -12.18 -1.35 12.14
CA CYS A 59 -12.11 -1.12 10.70
C CYS A 59 -11.49 0.24 10.36
N LYS A 60 -11.84 1.31 11.11
CA LYS A 60 -11.22 2.63 10.96
C LYS A 60 -9.72 2.61 11.28
N ALA A 61 -9.32 1.95 12.37
CA ALA A 61 -7.91 1.81 12.73
C ALA A 61 -7.12 1.06 11.64
N ASN A 62 -7.64 -0.08 11.17
CA ASN A 62 -7.02 -0.86 10.09
C ASN A 62 -6.91 -0.05 8.80
N THR A 63 -7.90 0.79 8.48
CA THR A 63 -7.86 1.64 7.29
C THR A 63 -6.74 2.68 7.39
N GLN A 64 -6.56 3.29 8.56
CA GLN A 64 -5.47 4.24 8.79
C GLN A 64 -4.09 3.57 8.71
N GLU A 65 -3.96 2.38 9.29
CA GLU A 65 -2.73 1.59 9.22
C GLU A 65 -2.38 1.20 7.79
N LEU A 66 -3.37 0.72 7.02
CA LEU A 66 -3.19 0.41 5.60
C LEU A 66 -2.80 1.64 4.79
N GLN A 67 -3.43 2.79 5.04
CA GLN A 67 -3.07 4.03 4.35
C GLN A 67 -1.61 4.42 4.64
N SER A 68 -1.19 4.36 5.91
CA SER A 68 0.20 4.63 6.31
C SER A 68 1.20 3.68 5.65
N ALA A 69 0.85 2.39 5.56
CA ALA A 69 1.68 1.39 4.88
C ALA A 69 1.80 1.68 3.38
N ILE A 70 0.71 2.07 2.71
CA ILE A 70 0.71 2.46 1.30
C ILE A 70 1.58 3.69 1.07
N ASP A 71 1.45 4.72 1.92
CA ASP A 71 2.24 5.95 1.79
C ASP A 71 3.74 5.67 1.96
N THR A 72 4.08 4.81 2.93
CA THR A 72 5.46 4.36 3.16
C THR A 72 6.01 3.57 1.96
N GLN A 73 5.20 2.65 1.40
CA GLN A 73 5.60 1.88 0.23
C GLN A 73 5.82 2.79 -0.98
N ASN A 74 4.92 3.73 -1.24
CA ASN A 74 5.04 4.69 -2.33
C ASN A 74 6.30 5.55 -2.20
N ALA A 75 6.61 6.02 -0.99
CA ALA A 75 7.84 6.77 -0.73
C ALA A 75 9.10 5.92 -1.00
N SER A 76 9.10 4.66 -0.55
CA SER A 76 10.21 3.73 -0.80
C SER A 76 10.39 3.45 -2.30
N THR A 77 9.30 3.22 -3.03
CA THR A 77 9.34 3.02 -4.48
C THR A 77 9.87 4.25 -5.20
N ALA A 78 9.44 5.45 -4.81
CA ALA A 78 9.95 6.70 -5.41
C ALA A 78 11.47 6.88 -5.16
N ILE A 79 11.95 6.58 -3.96
CA ILE A 79 13.38 6.62 -3.63
C ILE A 79 14.17 5.61 -4.48
N ASN A 80 13.67 4.38 -4.60
CA ASN A 80 14.32 3.34 -5.39
C ASN A 80 14.36 3.72 -6.88
N ALA A 81 13.26 4.22 -7.43
CA ALA A 81 13.21 4.69 -8.82
C ALA A 81 14.21 5.83 -9.08
N ALA A 82 14.34 6.79 -8.15
CA ALA A 82 15.34 7.85 -8.26
C ALA A 82 16.77 7.31 -8.21
N LYS A 83 17.04 6.33 -7.34
CA LYS A 83 18.35 5.68 -7.23
C LYS A 83 18.71 4.88 -8.48
N GLU A 84 17.75 4.16 -9.05
CA GLU A 84 17.91 3.40 -10.30
C GLU A 84 18.17 4.34 -11.47
N ALA A 85 17.44 5.45 -11.57
CA ALA A 85 17.67 6.47 -12.58
C ALA A 85 19.07 7.10 -12.47
N ALA A 86 19.55 7.38 -11.25
CA ALA A 86 20.89 7.87 -11.02
C ALA A 86 21.96 6.84 -11.43
N THR A 87 21.78 5.58 -11.04
CA THR A 87 22.68 4.47 -11.42
C THR A 87 22.73 4.29 -12.93
N LEU A 88 21.58 4.39 -13.61
CA LEU A 88 21.52 4.30 -15.07
C LEU A 88 22.25 5.47 -15.74
N ALA A 89 22.07 6.69 -15.23
CA ALA A 89 22.77 7.87 -15.74
C ALA A 89 24.30 7.74 -15.57
N GLU A 90 24.75 7.26 -14.42
CA GLU A 90 26.17 6.99 -14.14
C GLU A 90 26.73 5.92 -15.09
N ALA A 91 26.04 4.79 -15.23
CA ALA A 91 26.46 3.73 -16.15
C ALA A 91 26.51 4.21 -17.61
N THR A 92 25.55 5.05 -18.02
CA THR A 92 25.52 5.64 -19.36
C THR A 92 26.71 6.57 -19.58
N ALA A 93 27.06 7.40 -18.58
CA ALA A 93 28.23 8.26 -18.63
C ALA A 93 29.54 7.44 -18.73
N THR A 94 29.68 6.38 -17.92
CA THR A 94 30.86 5.50 -17.98
C THR A 94 31.02 4.83 -19.35
N VAL A 95 29.92 4.37 -19.97
CA VAL A 95 29.97 3.80 -21.31
C VAL A 95 30.38 4.85 -22.36
N ALA A 96 29.87 6.08 -22.25
CA ALA A 96 30.26 7.17 -23.15
C ALA A 96 31.75 7.54 -23.01
N GLU A 97 32.27 7.57 -21.79
CA GLU A 97 33.70 7.76 -21.51
C GLU A 97 34.56 6.63 -22.09
N ALA A 98 34.13 5.38 -21.91
CA ALA A 98 34.82 4.21 -22.46
C ALA A 98 34.85 4.23 -24.00
N ASN A 99 33.74 4.60 -24.65
CA ASN A 99 33.69 4.75 -26.11
C ASN A 99 34.64 5.85 -26.59
N THR A 100 34.63 7.02 -25.94
CA THR A 100 35.55 8.12 -26.27
C THR A 100 37.01 7.71 -26.11
N ALA A 101 37.33 6.93 -25.08
CA ALA A 101 38.68 6.39 -24.87
C ALA A 101 39.04 5.35 -25.95
N SER A 102 38.09 4.50 -26.34
CA SER A 102 38.25 3.52 -27.42
C SER A 102 38.52 4.21 -28.76
N ASP A 103 37.75 5.23 -29.11
CA ASP A 103 37.92 5.99 -30.36
C ASP A 103 39.32 6.63 -30.42
N LYS A 104 39.77 7.26 -29.31
CA LYS A 104 41.13 7.80 -29.22
C LYS A 104 42.22 6.73 -29.32
N ALA A 105 41.98 5.55 -28.77
CA ALA A 105 42.92 4.43 -28.89
C ALA A 105 42.97 3.92 -30.34
N GLN A 106 41.84 3.86 -31.02
CA GLN A 106 41.75 3.51 -32.43
C GLN A 106 42.46 4.54 -33.31
N GLU A 107 42.21 5.84 -33.12
CA GLU A 107 42.93 6.91 -33.84
C GLU A 107 44.46 6.80 -33.68
N ARG A 108 44.94 6.51 -32.45
CA ARG A 108 46.36 6.30 -32.19
C ARG A 108 46.90 5.06 -32.90
N ALA A 109 46.16 3.96 -32.89
CA ALA A 109 46.55 2.73 -33.58
C ALA A 109 46.60 2.93 -35.09
N GLU A 110 45.60 3.60 -35.67
CA GLU A 110 45.56 3.98 -37.09
C GLU A 110 46.74 4.90 -37.45
N GLY A 111 47.11 5.85 -36.60
CA GLY A 111 48.29 6.70 -36.79
C GLY A 111 49.62 5.94 -36.78
N ILE A 112 49.74 4.87 -35.99
CA ILE A 112 50.91 3.98 -35.99
C ILE A 112 50.93 3.09 -37.24
N MET A 113 49.76 2.61 -37.67
CA MET A 113 49.62 1.75 -38.85
C MET A 113 49.59 2.52 -40.18
N ALA A 114 49.56 3.85 -40.15
CA ALA A 114 49.62 4.68 -41.33
C ALA A 114 50.90 4.35 -42.13
N PRO A 115 50.79 4.12 -43.45
CA PRO A 115 51.94 3.72 -44.25
C PRO A 115 53.00 4.82 -44.20
N ILE A 116 54.13 4.50 -43.59
CA ILE A 116 55.32 5.33 -43.65
C ILE A 116 55.76 5.31 -45.12
N GLY A 117 55.71 6.45 -45.81
CA GLY A 117 56.25 6.53 -47.16
C GLY A 117 57.71 6.04 -47.14
N GLU A 118 58.12 5.23 -48.11
CA GLU A 118 59.46 4.61 -48.15
C GLU A 118 60.62 5.62 -48.00
N GLY A 119 60.37 6.92 -48.25
CA GLY A 119 61.33 8.00 -48.04
C GLY A 119 61.48 8.52 -46.59
N ASP A 120 60.52 8.26 -45.70
CA ASP A 120 60.49 8.83 -44.33
C ASP A 120 61.03 7.86 -43.26
N VAL A 121 61.17 6.57 -43.59
CA VAL A 121 61.85 5.59 -42.72
C VAL A 121 63.36 5.84 -42.71
N CYS A 122 63.95 6.11 -43.88
CA CYS A 122 65.39 6.40 -43.97
C CYS A 122 65.77 7.74 -43.30
N SER A 123 64.91 8.77 -43.37
CA SER A 123 65.14 10.05 -42.69
C SER A 123 65.09 9.88 -41.16
N GLN A 124 64.10 9.16 -40.63
CA GLN A 124 63.98 8.93 -39.19
C GLN A 124 65.11 8.06 -38.63
N ILE A 125 65.57 7.04 -39.37
CA ILE A 125 66.72 6.21 -38.96
C ILE A 125 68.01 7.04 -38.91
N LEU A 126 68.26 7.89 -39.92
CA LEU A 126 69.43 8.78 -39.93
C LEU A 126 69.39 9.79 -38.77
N THR A 127 68.22 10.33 -38.45
CA THR A 127 68.05 11.28 -37.34
C THR A 127 68.24 10.59 -35.97
N LEU A 128 67.85 9.31 -35.85
CA LEU A 128 68.10 8.52 -34.64
C LEU A 128 69.58 8.20 -34.46
N ASP A 129 70.27 7.87 -35.56
CA ASP A 129 71.70 7.56 -35.59
C ASP A 129 72.55 8.78 -35.22
N GLU A 130 72.18 9.96 -35.73
CA GLU A 130 72.84 11.24 -35.40
C GLU A 130 72.68 11.58 -33.90
N ARG A 131 71.48 11.41 -33.33
CA ARG A 131 71.24 11.63 -31.89
C ARG A 131 71.93 10.59 -31.00
N LEU A 132 72.10 9.35 -31.47
CA LEU A 132 72.86 8.32 -30.78
C LEU A 132 74.36 8.65 -30.77
N MET A 133 74.91 9.11 -31.90
CA MET A 133 76.31 9.51 -32.00
C MET A 133 76.64 10.74 -31.15
N GLU A 134 75.74 11.72 -31.04
CA GLU A 134 75.90 12.85 -30.11
C GLU A 134 75.83 12.44 -28.63
N SER A 135 75.13 11.35 -28.29
CA SER A 135 75.01 10.87 -26.91
C SER A 135 76.19 10.02 -26.42
N VAL A 136 77.08 9.60 -27.33
CA VAL A 136 78.23 8.71 -27.07
C VAL A 136 79.57 9.48 -27.10
N GLN A 137 79.56 10.77 -27.44
CA GLN A 137 80.69 11.70 -27.23
C GLN A 137 80.59 12.42 -25.88
#